data_AF-A0A1M7PMU2-F1
#
_entry.id   AF-A0A1M7PMU2-F1
#
_cell.length_a   1.000
_cell.length_b   1.000
_cell.length_c   1.000
_cell.angle_alpha   90.00
_cell.angle_beta   90.00
_cell.angle_gamma   90.00
#
_symmetry.space_group_name_H-M   'P 1'
#
loop_
_entity.id
_entity.type
_entity.pdbx_description
1 polymer ?
#
loop_
_entity_poly.entity_id
_entity_poly.type
_entity_poly.pdbx_seq_one_letter_code
_entity_poly.pdbx_strand_id
1 'polypeptide(L)'
;MPDTARYDLPAHAYERLIEARDSLRLLDGYVNKTHVMCNPSMLVGYVSLLQNVLQDVITASTPAQARDNFMNKADEPGFVALNPKELALIQHLRWINLEGREEVYAATERLRHQKPWVLES
;
A
#
# COMPACT_ATOMS: atom_id res chain seq x y z
N MET A 1 15.29 10.43 -10.97
CA MET A 1 14.18 11.02 -10.18
C MET A 1 13.43 9.85 -9.57
N PRO A 2 13.16 9.81 -8.25
CA PRO A 2 12.44 8.68 -7.69
C PRO A 2 10.97 8.81 -8.11
N ASP A 3 10.49 7.84 -8.88
CA ASP A 3 9.06 7.65 -9.15
C ASP A 3 8.36 7.41 -7.81
N THR A 4 7.79 8.49 -7.28
CA THR A 4 7.16 8.56 -5.96
C THR A 4 5.64 8.46 -6.04
N ALA A 5 5.08 8.31 -7.24
CA ALA A 5 3.65 8.12 -7.43
C ALA A 5 3.26 6.69 -7.01
N ARG A 6 2.94 6.50 -5.74
CA ARG A 6 2.37 5.25 -5.20
C ARG A 6 0.90 5.06 -5.60
N TYR A 7 0.24 6.14 -6.01
CA TYR A 7 -1.16 6.19 -6.40
C TYR A 7 -1.32 7.05 -7.65
N ASP A 8 -2.08 6.55 -8.61
CA ASP A 8 -2.59 7.32 -9.73
C ASP A 8 -3.89 8.00 -9.28
N LEU A 9 -3.91 9.31 -9.46
CA LEU A 9 -5.05 10.13 -9.09
C LEU A 9 -5.68 10.73 -10.35
N PRO A 10 -6.97 10.48 -10.62
CA PRO A 10 -7.64 11.06 -11.78
C PRO A 10 -7.78 12.58 -11.62
N ALA A 11 -7.80 13.31 -12.76
CA ALA A 11 -7.76 14.78 -12.79
C ALA A 11 -8.85 15.43 -11.92
N HIS A 12 -10.08 14.90 -11.92
CA HIS A 12 -11.19 15.41 -11.11
C HIS A 12 -10.93 15.30 -9.60
N ALA A 13 -10.24 14.24 -9.14
CA ALA A 13 -9.90 14.06 -7.74
C ALA A 13 -8.74 14.99 -7.33
N TYR A 14 -7.82 15.25 -8.25
CA TYR A 14 -6.76 16.24 -8.07
C TYR A 14 -7.31 17.66 -7.93
N GLU A 15 -8.28 18.04 -8.77
CA GLU A 15 -8.98 19.32 -8.68
C GLU A 15 -9.69 19.50 -7.34
N ARG A 16 -10.39 18.46 -6.85
CA ARG A 16 -11.01 18.50 -5.52
C ARG A 16 -10.01 18.65 -4.38
N LEU A 17 -8.83 18.03 -4.46
CA LEU A 17 -7.77 18.25 -3.47
C LEU A 17 -7.27 19.70 -3.44
N ILE A 18 -7.18 20.33 -4.62
CA ILE A 18 -6.82 21.74 -4.73
C ILE A 18 -7.88 22.62 -4.05
N GLU A 19 -9.15 22.36 -4.32
CA GLU A 19 -10.27 23.08 -3.70
C GLU A 19 -10.30 22.91 -2.17
N ALA A 20 -10.08 21.69 -1.68
CA ALA A 20 -9.97 21.41 -0.25
C ALA A 20 -8.78 22.12 0.40
N ARG A 21 -7.62 22.13 -0.26
CA ARG A 21 -6.43 22.85 0.20
C ARG A 21 -6.69 24.36 0.29
N ASP A 22 -7.32 24.94 -0.72
CA ASP A 22 -7.58 26.37 -0.74
C ASP A 22 -8.66 26.76 0.29
N SER A 23 -9.64 25.88 0.52
CA SER A 23 -10.61 26.00 1.63
C SER A 23 -9.94 25.95 3.01
N LEU A 24 -8.96 25.06 3.20
CA LEU A 24 -8.15 24.98 4.43
C LEU A 24 -7.31 26.24 4.66
N ARG A 25 -6.73 26.81 3.61
CA ARG A 25 -5.96 28.07 3.70
C ARG A 25 -6.84 29.24 4.11
N LEU A 26 -8.07 29.29 3.61
CA LEU A 26 -9.05 30.29 4.05
C LEU A 26 -9.39 30.09 5.53
N LEU A 27 -9.64 28.86 5.96
CA LEU A 27 -9.91 28.54 7.37
C LEU A 27 -8.73 28.89 8.28
N ASP A 28 -7.50 28.57 7.87
CA ASP A 28 -6.28 28.94 8.58
C ASP A 28 -6.17 30.47 8.74
N GLY A 29 -6.51 31.22 7.68
CA GLY A 29 -6.64 32.67 7.75
C GLY A 29 -7.69 33.14 8.77
N TYR A 30 -8.86 32.50 8.80
CA TYR A 30 -9.91 32.86 9.77
C TYR A 30 -9.51 32.53 11.21
N VAL A 31 -8.97 31.34 11.46
CA VAL A 31 -8.59 30.89 12.81
C VAL A 31 -7.38 31.65 13.36
N ASN A 32 -6.36 31.89 12.52
CA ASN A 32 -5.09 32.45 12.98
C ASN A 32 -4.95 33.97 12.80
N LYS A 33 -5.68 34.60 11.87
CA LYS A 33 -5.59 36.07 11.65
C LYS A 33 -6.73 36.87 12.25
N THR A 34 -7.86 36.23 12.58
CA THR A 34 -8.94 36.92 13.28
C THR A 34 -8.95 36.48 14.75
N HIS A 35 -8.78 37.42 15.69
CA HIS A 35 -8.94 37.17 17.13
C HIS A 35 -10.39 36.84 17.55
N VAL A 36 -11.26 36.55 16.58
CA VAL A 36 -12.67 36.26 16.78
C VAL A 36 -12.79 34.77 17.00
N MET A 37 -13.35 34.37 18.14
CA MET A 37 -13.68 32.98 18.45
C MET A 37 -14.44 32.36 17.27
N CYS A 38 -13.82 31.39 16.59
CA CYS A 38 -14.47 30.71 15.48
C CYS A 38 -15.77 30.05 15.95
N ASN A 39 -16.85 30.26 15.21
CA ASN A 39 -18.12 29.60 15.49
C ASN A 39 -17.95 28.07 15.34
N PRO A 40 -18.18 27.27 16.40
CA PRO A 40 -18.01 25.82 16.35
C PRO A 40 -18.81 25.14 15.23
N SER A 41 -20.00 25.66 14.91
CA SER A 41 -20.84 25.12 13.84
C SER A 41 -20.23 25.30 12.44
N MET A 42 -19.51 26.40 12.21
CA MET A 42 -18.81 26.59 10.94
C MET A 42 -17.62 25.64 10.82
N LEU A 43 -16.86 25.46 11.91
CA LEU A 43 -15.72 24.54 11.93
C LEU A 43 -16.15 23.10 11.62
N VAL A 44 -17.26 22.65 12.20
CA VAL A 44 -17.84 21.33 11.90
C VAL A 44 -18.16 21.21 10.41
N GLY A 45 -18.78 22.22 9.80
CA GLY A 45 -19.08 22.22 8.36
C GLY A 45 -17.83 22.10 7.47
N TYR A 46 -16.76 22.82 7.79
CA TYR A 46 -15.49 22.71 7.05
C TYR A 46 -14.80 21.35 7.23
N VAL A 47 -14.81 20.81 8.46
CA VAL A 47 -14.25 19.48 8.72
C VAL A 47 -15.03 18.40 7.97
N SER A 48 -16.36 18.46 7.94
CA SER A 48 -17.18 17.54 7.17
C SER A 48 -16.94 17.66 5.66
N LEU A 49 -16.78 18.88 5.13
CA LEU A 49 -16.41 19.10 3.73
C LEU A 49 -15.06 18.44 3.39
N LEU A 50 -14.05 18.64 4.25
CA LEU A 50 -12.73 18.06 4.05
C LEU A 50 -12.74 16.54 4.12
N GLN A 51 -13.50 15.99 5.07
CA GLN A 51 -13.66 14.55 5.20
C GLN A 51 -14.29 13.95 3.94
N ASN A 52 -15.33 14.60 3.38
CA ASN A 52 -15.98 14.14 2.15
C ASN A 52 -15.03 14.21 0.95
N VAL A 53 -14.30 15.31 0.78
CA VAL A 53 -13.33 15.45 -0.32
C VAL A 53 -12.23 14.40 -0.22
N LEU A 54 -11.67 14.18 0.98
CA LEU A 54 -10.64 13.16 1.17
C LEU A 54 -11.19 11.76 0.90
N GLN A 55 -12.42 11.48 1.32
CA GLN A 55 -13.07 10.21 1.05
C GLN A 55 -13.28 9.99 -0.46
N ASP A 56 -13.75 11.00 -1.19
CA ASP A 56 -13.91 10.95 -2.64
C ASP A 56 -12.58 10.69 -3.36
N VAL A 57 -11.51 11.36 -2.91
CA VAL A 57 -10.16 11.22 -3.46
C VAL A 57 -9.60 9.83 -3.19
N ILE A 58 -9.80 9.28 -1.99
CA ILE A 58 -9.38 7.91 -1.65
C ILE A 58 -10.12 6.91 -2.54
N THR A 59 -11.44 7.08 -2.69
CA THR A 59 -12.26 6.19 -3.53
C THR A 59 -11.88 6.29 -5.02
N ALA A 60 -11.51 7.48 -5.49
CA ALA A 60 -11.07 7.70 -6.86
C ALA A 60 -9.60 7.32 -7.11
N SER A 61 -8.79 7.18 -6.06
CA SER A 61 -7.38 6.83 -6.18
C SER A 61 -7.21 5.35 -6.52
N THR A 62 -6.39 5.09 -7.52
CA THR A 62 -5.96 3.72 -7.86
C THR A 62 -4.49 3.56 -7.50
N PRO A 63 -4.08 2.45 -6.89
CA PRO A 63 -2.67 2.21 -6.67
C PRO A 63 -1.95 2.19 -8.03
N ALA A 64 -0.90 3.00 -8.17
CA ALA A 64 -0.14 3.14 -9.42
C ALA A 64 0.61 1.85 -9.79
N GLN A 65 0.73 0.93 -8.83
CA GLN A 65 1.27 -0.41 -9.04
C GLN A 65 0.22 -1.44 -8.64
N ALA A 66 -0.08 -2.38 -9.55
CA ALA A 66 -0.95 -3.51 -9.25
C ALA A 66 -0.38 -4.31 -8.06
N ARG A 67 -1.27 -4.97 -7.31
CA ARG A 67 -0.89 -5.91 -6.23
C ARG A 67 0.12 -6.95 -6.71
N ASP A 68 0.10 -7.27 -7.99
CA ASP A 68 1.02 -8.20 -8.65
C ASP A 68 2.46 -7.70 -8.64
N ASN A 69 2.72 -6.39 -8.61
CA ASN A 69 4.09 -5.88 -8.50
C ASN A 69 4.69 -6.11 -7.11
N PHE A 70 3.89 -6.14 -6.05
CA PHE A 70 4.40 -6.59 -4.74
C PHE A 70 4.77 -8.08 -4.79
N MET A 71 3.95 -8.91 -5.44
CA MET A 71 4.25 -10.34 -5.60
C MET A 71 5.50 -10.55 -6.47
N ASN A 72 5.61 -9.84 -7.59
CA ASN A 72 6.78 -9.87 -8.48
C ASN A 72 8.04 -9.36 -7.77
N LYS A 73 7.91 -8.33 -6.92
CA LYS A 73 9.01 -7.80 -6.13
C LYS A 73 9.38 -8.70 -4.95
N ALA A 74 8.40 -9.41 -4.38
CA ALA A 74 8.65 -10.47 -3.41
C ALA A 74 9.38 -11.66 -4.02
N ASP A 75 9.18 -11.89 -5.32
CA ASP A 75 9.96 -12.84 -6.11
C ASP A 75 11.36 -12.33 -6.50
N GLU A 76 11.72 -11.07 -6.21
CA GLU A 76 13.09 -10.60 -6.44
C GLU A 76 14.05 -11.14 -5.37
N PRO A 77 15.20 -11.72 -5.76
CA PRO A 77 16.19 -12.23 -4.82
C PRO A 77 16.72 -11.08 -3.94
N GLY A 78 16.53 -11.20 -2.63
CA GLY A 78 16.95 -10.21 -1.63
C GLY A 78 15.86 -9.26 -1.13
N PHE A 79 14.65 -9.28 -1.71
CA PHE A 79 13.52 -8.51 -1.17
C PHE A 79 12.96 -9.13 0.12
N VAL A 80 12.83 -10.46 0.13
CA VAL A 80 12.56 -11.22 1.36
C VAL A 80 13.90 -11.56 2.00
N ALA A 81 14.02 -11.33 3.32
CA ALA A 81 15.19 -11.69 4.11
C ALA A 81 15.28 -13.22 4.29
N LEU A 82 15.57 -13.91 3.19
CA LEU A 82 15.82 -15.35 3.16
C LEU A 82 17.21 -15.63 3.69
N ASN A 83 17.37 -16.73 4.42
CA ASN A 83 18.71 -17.18 4.78
C ASN A 83 19.48 -17.65 3.51
N PRO A 84 20.81 -17.71 3.54
CA PRO A 84 21.60 -18.07 2.35
C PRO A 84 21.26 -19.45 1.75
N LYS A 85 20.77 -20.40 2.56
CA LYS A 85 20.37 -21.74 2.11
C LYS A 85 19.03 -21.71 1.39
N GLU A 86 18.07 -20.95 1.90
CA GLU A 86 16.74 -20.73 1.29
C GLU A 86 16.87 -20.01 -0.05
N LEU A 87 17.75 -19.01 -0.12
CA LEU A 87 18.03 -18.29 -1.37
C LEU A 87 18.60 -19.22 -2.45
N ALA A 88 19.58 -20.06 -2.09
CA ALA A 88 20.18 -21.04 -3.02
C ALA A 88 19.14 -22.08 -3.47
N LEU A 89 18.29 -22.55 -2.56
CA LEU A 89 17.21 -23.49 -2.89
C LEU A 89 16.20 -22.90 -3.86
N ILE A 90 15.74 -21.66 -3.62
CA ILE A 90 14.79 -20.97 -4.51
C ILE A 90 15.41 -20.72 -5.88
N GLN A 91 16.69 -20.35 -5.93
CA GLN A 91 17.41 -20.26 -7.19
C GLN A 91 17.38 -21.60 -7.91
N HIS A 92 17.75 -22.72 -7.27
CA HIS A 92 17.74 -24.03 -7.91
C HIS A 92 16.35 -24.42 -8.43
N LEU A 93 15.29 -24.20 -7.64
CA LEU A 93 13.91 -24.50 -8.04
C LEU A 93 13.46 -23.75 -9.29
N ARG A 94 13.95 -22.52 -9.52
CA ARG A 94 13.65 -21.75 -10.74
C ARG A 94 14.23 -22.38 -12.01
N TRP A 95 15.31 -23.15 -11.92
CA TRP A 95 15.94 -23.79 -13.08
C TRP A 95 15.47 -25.25 -13.28
N ILE A 96 14.63 -25.78 -12.39
CA ILE A 96 14.01 -27.09 -12.54
C ILE A 96 12.78 -26.98 -13.45
N ASN A 97 12.55 -28.01 -14.27
CA ASN A 97 11.36 -28.15 -15.11
C ASN A 97 10.07 -28.23 -14.27
N LEU A 98 8.90 -28.10 -14.90
CA LEU A 98 7.62 -28.06 -14.18
C LEU A 98 7.40 -29.34 -13.34
N GLU A 99 7.67 -30.51 -13.90
CA GLU A 99 7.54 -31.81 -13.23
C GLU A 99 8.41 -31.90 -11.97
N GLY A 100 9.69 -31.51 -12.06
CA GLY A 100 10.58 -31.54 -10.90
C GLY A 100 10.20 -30.53 -9.82
N ARG A 101 9.54 -29.42 -10.17
CA ARG A 101 8.98 -28.48 -9.17
C ARG A 101 7.80 -29.11 -8.43
N GLU A 102 6.90 -29.78 -9.15
CA GLU A 102 5.75 -30.46 -8.55
C GLU A 102 6.17 -31.59 -7.62
N GLU A 103 7.21 -32.35 -7.98
CA GLU A 103 7.79 -33.39 -7.11
C GLU A 103 8.33 -32.81 -5.80
N VAL A 104 9.05 -31.68 -5.87
CA VAL A 104 9.56 -30.99 -4.69
C VAL A 104 8.41 -30.50 -3.83
N TYR A 105 7.38 -29.87 -4.42
CA TYR A 105 6.20 -29.42 -3.68
C TYR A 105 5.51 -30.58 -2.96
N ALA A 106 5.27 -31.69 -3.67
CA ALA A 106 4.67 -32.90 -3.10
C ALA A 106 5.55 -33.50 -1.97
N ALA A 107 6.87 -33.47 -2.11
CA ALA A 107 7.79 -33.92 -1.07
C ALA A 107 7.72 -33.01 0.17
N THR A 108 7.72 -31.68 0.00
CA THR A 108 7.56 -30.74 1.12
C THR A 108 6.20 -30.84 1.80
N GLU A 109 5.13 -31.08 1.05
CA GLU A 109 3.78 -31.26 1.59
C GLU A 109 3.72 -32.53 2.45
N ARG A 110 4.25 -33.66 1.96
CA ARG A 110 4.38 -34.90 2.74
C ARG A 110 5.23 -34.70 4.01
N LEU A 111 6.33 -33.97 3.92
CA LEU A 111 7.18 -33.66 5.08
C LEU A 111 6.45 -32.79 6.11
N ARG A 112 5.65 -31.81 5.67
CA ARG A 112 4.83 -30.98 6.57
C ARG A 112 3.76 -31.81 7.29
N HIS A 113 3.15 -32.79 6.62
CA HIS A 113 2.23 -33.74 7.25
C HIS A 113 2.92 -34.67 8.25
N GLN A 114 4.18 -35.04 8.01
CA GLN A 114 4.96 -35.91 8.91
C GLN A 114 5.56 -35.15 10.10
N LYS A 115 5.79 -33.84 9.97
CA LYS A 115 6.40 -33.00 11.02
C LYS A 115 5.55 -31.75 11.30
N PRO A 116 4.41 -31.89 12.02
CA PRO A 116 3.51 -30.78 12.33
C PRO A 116 4.13 -29.68 13.23
N TRP A 117 5.29 -29.94 13.85
CA TRP A 117 5.89 -29.09 14.87
C TRP A 117 7.16 -28.34 14.42
N VAL A 118 7.13 -27.67 13.27
CA VAL A 118 8.07 -26.56 13.00
C VAL A 118 7.28 -25.24 12.99
N LEU A 119 6.47 -25.08 14.02
CA LEU A 119 5.98 -23.80 14.52
C LEU A 119 6.31 -23.82 16.01
N GLU A 120 7.57 -23.56 16.36
CA GLU A 120 7.92 -23.28 17.75
C GLU A 120 8.84 -22.07 17.85
N SER A 121 8.27 -21.07 18.53
CA SER A 121 8.84 -19.88 19.20
C SER A 121 9.35 -18.72 18.35
#